data_AF-A0A919NWD0-F1
#
_entry.id   AF-A0A919NWD0-F1
#
_cell.length_a   1.000
_cell.length_b   1.000
_cell.length_c   1.000
_cell.angle_alpha   90.00
_cell.angle_beta   90.00
_cell.angle_gamma   90.00
#
_symmetry.space_group_name_H-M   'P 1'
#
loop_
_entity.id
_entity.type
_entity.pdbx_description
1 polymer ?
#
loop_
_entity_poly.entity_id
_entity_poly.type
_entity_poly.pdbx_seq_one_letter_code
_entity_poly.pdbx_strand_id
1 'polypeptide(L)'
;MVYHVRDVLDSARPTPPPARISTDDIIARARRMRRQRRAAAAGAAAVVAIAAVGAGVSLRPTETVPAASFTPEKDAFSTVFGEYRVGADRIGPVTQVTSGYQELPVYRDGDTWEDDQGRKYPLTDGAVTFYQPGIFDPGTLGSEESGVTFGPAFAVTVGGKEGVGRMMTTVPDGSVRVALAWRYAPDAWAAYVPRPADRSSSVDEAIRIAEAIKPGRSHQIRVPYRMTFVPAGWQTVSAEENTTKYSNIVSETFLYAGPLPTSQLAKPVDIRLNGVEILVMRGKPKNGEIRGKDGLHCYPATASCTIVAGDYFIDVEGRFSGLPAETVRQIADGLKPVDFTDHDEWLPVGG
;
A
#
# COMPACT_ATOMS: atom_id res chain seq x y z
N MET A 1 44.97 53.89 0.60
CA MET A 1 44.13 52.80 1.11
C MET A 1 44.26 51.67 0.11
N VAL A 2 45.07 50.66 0.44
CA VAL A 2 45.44 49.58 -0.49
C VAL A 2 44.50 48.42 -0.24
N TYR A 3 43.68 48.06 -1.22
CA TYR A 3 42.82 46.89 -1.17
C TYR A 3 43.65 45.66 -1.57
N HIS A 4 43.76 44.67 -0.69
CA HIS A 4 44.40 43.40 -1.01
C HIS A 4 43.42 42.54 -1.83
N VAL A 5 43.84 42.13 -3.04
CA VAL A 5 43.08 41.24 -3.94
C VAL A 5 42.68 39.90 -3.27
N ARG A 6 43.38 39.48 -2.21
CA ARG A 6 43.01 38.29 -1.42
C ARG A 6 41.70 38.47 -0.63
N ASP A 7 41.36 39.69 -0.19
CA ASP A 7 40.14 39.95 0.57
C ASP A 7 38.88 39.97 -0.33
N VAL A 8 39.05 40.23 -1.63
CA VAL A 8 37.98 40.15 -2.63
C VAL A 8 37.71 38.69 -3.06
N LEU A 9 38.70 37.80 -2.93
CA LEU A 9 38.56 36.40 -3.33
C LEU A 9 38.00 35.50 -2.21
N ASP A 10 38.18 35.85 -0.94
CA ASP A 10 37.55 35.10 0.17
C ASP A 10 36.07 35.46 0.39
N SER A 11 35.57 36.60 -0.11
CA SER A 11 34.14 36.94 -0.09
C SER A 11 33.34 36.31 -1.25
N ALA A 12 34.01 35.60 -2.16
CA ALA A 12 33.42 34.99 -3.34
C ALA A 12 33.50 33.45 -3.34
N ARG A 13 33.51 32.80 -2.16
CA ARG A 13 33.21 31.36 -2.11
C ARG A 13 31.69 31.20 -2.26
N PRO A 14 31.19 30.65 -3.37
CA PRO A 14 29.76 30.44 -3.52
C PRO A 14 29.33 29.45 -2.45
N THR A 15 28.43 29.89 -1.57
CA THR A 15 27.60 28.98 -0.79
C THR A 15 27.02 27.98 -1.80
N PRO A 16 27.22 26.66 -1.64
CA PRO A 16 26.64 25.69 -2.55
C PRO A 16 25.14 26.01 -2.65
N PRO A 17 24.58 26.10 -3.87
CA PRO A 17 23.17 26.40 -4.03
C PRO A 17 22.40 25.42 -3.14
N PRO A 18 21.44 25.89 -2.33
CA PRO A 18 20.65 24.99 -1.48
C PRO A 18 20.17 23.87 -2.39
N ALA A 19 20.38 22.63 -1.95
CA ALA A 19 19.97 21.46 -2.71
C ALA A 19 18.52 21.70 -3.14
N ARG A 20 18.30 21.84 -4.46
CA ARG A 20 17.01 22.28 -5.03
C ARG A 20 15.88 21.26 -4.83
N ILE A 21 16.17 20.21 -4.07
CA ILE A 21 15.32 19.07 -3.80
C ILE A 21 15.56 18.73 -2.33
N SER A 22 14.59 19.08 -1.49
CA SER A 22 14.56 18.66 -0.10
C SER A 22 14.24 17.16 0.01
N THR A 23 14.55 16.54 1.14
CA THR A 23 14.12 15.16 1.44
C THR A 23 12.60 15.02 1.33
N ASP A 24 11.85 16.07 1.70
CA ASP A 24 10.40 16.12 1.58
C ASP A 24 9.91 16.12 0.13
N ASP A 25 10.66 16.74 -0.80
CA ASP A 25 10.34 16.70 -2.23
C ASP A 25 10.54 15.30 -2.83
N ILE A 26 11.54 14.56 -2.36
CA ILE A 26 11.79 13.17 -2.77
C ILE A 26 10.64 12.27 -2.29
N ILE A 27 10.22 12.43 -1.04
CA ILE A 27 9.10 11.70 -0.44
C ILE A 27 7.77 12.06 -1.13
N ALA A 28 7.52 13.34 -1.39
CA ALA A 28 6.34 13.81 -2.11
C ALA A 28 6.30 13.30 -3.56
N ARG A 29 7.45 13.18 -4.24
CA ARG A 29 7.56 12.63 -5.59
C ARG A 29 7.34 11.12 -5.62
N ALA A 30 7.86 10.38 -4.63
CA ALA A 30 7.61 8.95 -4.49
C ALA A 30 6.12 8.63 -4.22
N ARG A 31 5.46 9.43 -3.37
CA ARG A 31 4.03 9.32 -3.08
C ARG A 31 3.14 9.70 -4.29
N ARG A 32 3.50 10.73 -5.05
CA ARG A 32 2.84 11.06 -6.33
C ARG A 32 2.98 9.93 -7.34
N MET A 33 4.16 9.31 -7.45
CA MET A 33 4.37 8.14 -8.29
C MET A 33 3.60 6.91 -7.82
N ARG A 34 3.26 6.76 -6.52
CA ARG A 34 2.44 5.63 -6.03
C ARG A 34 0.94 5.86 -6.14
N ARG A 35 0.47 7.09 -5.93
CA ARG A 35 -0.91 7.50 -6.29
C ARG A 35 -1.13 7.37 -7.79
N GLN A 36 -0.11 7.71 -8.58
CA GLN A 36 -0.06 7.32 -9.99
C GLN A 36 -0.02 5.80 -10.07
N ARG A 37 0.89 5.01 -9.50
CA ARG A 37 0.84 3.52 -9.62
C ARG A 37 -0.48 2.84 -9.20
N ARG A 38 -1.28 3.42 -8.32
CA ARG A 38 -2.64 2.94 -7.98
C ARG A 38 -3.76 3.47 -8.90
N ALA A 39 -3.56 4.59 -9.60
CA ALA A 39 -4.46 5.12 -10.63
C ALA A 39 -3.92 4.98 -12.08
N ALA A 40 -2.70 4.48 -12.19
CA ALA A 40 -1.72 4.50 -13.28
C ALA A 40 -0.57 3.59 -12.84
N ALA A 41 -0.87 2.32 -12.62
CA ALA A 41 0.05 1.21 -12.88
C ALA A 41 0.55 1.23 -14.37
N ALA A 42 0.47 2.37 -15.06
CA ALA A 42 0.89 2.69 -16.39
C ALA A 42 1.98 3.76 -16.27
N GLY A 43 3.21 3.43 -16.66
CA GLY A 43 4.24 4.44 -16.95
C GLY A 43 5.57 4.29 -16.22
N ALA A 44 6.59 3.97 -17.03
CA ALA A 44 8.03 4.20 -16.85
C ALA A 44 8.88 3.06 -16.24
N ALA A 45 9.22 2.08 -17.08
CA ALA A 45 10.52 1.41 -17.03
C ALA A 45 11.42 2.07 -18.10
N ALA A 46 12.39 2.87 -17.68
CA ALA A 46 13.45 3.36 -18.55
C ALA A 46 14.47 2.24 -18.74
N VAL A 47 14.59 1.73 -19.97
CA VAL A 47 15.61 0.74 -20.34
C VAL A 47 16.93 1.47 -20.51
N VAL A 48 17.86 1.28 -19.57
CA VAL A 48 19.27 1.66 -19.75
C VAL A 48 20.02 0.39 -20.13
N ALA A 49 20.39 0.28 -21.40
CA ALA A 49 21.29 -0.76 -21.88
C ALA A 49 22.73 -0.39 -21.48
N ILE A 50 23.36 -1.19 -20.61
CA ILE A 50 24.79 -1.07 -20.31
C ILE A 50 25.48 -2.36 -20.77
N ALA A 51 26.46 -2.19 -21.66
CA ALA A 51 27.35 -3.25 -22.11
C ALA A 51 28.27 -3.69 -20.96
N ALA A 52 28.28 -4.99 -20.65
CA ALA A 52 29.10 -5.57 -19.60
C ALA A 52 30.53 -5.87 -20.10
N VAL A 53 31.53 -5.32 -19.40
CA VAL A 53 32.93 -5.78 -19.47
C VAL A 53 33.15 -6.73 -18.30
N GLY A 54 33.59 -7.95 -18.59
CA GLY A 54 33.74 -9.02 -17.62
C GLY A 54 34.90 -8.81 -16.64
N ALA A 55 34.63 -9.09 -15.37
CA ALA A 55 35.64 -9.34 -14.34
C ALA A 55 35.19 -10.54 -13.50
N GLY A 56 36.11 -11.49 -13.28
CA GLY A 56 35.84 -12.78 -12.63
C GLY A 56 35.36 -12.63 -11.18
N VAL A 57 34.31 -13.36 -10.85
CA VAL A 57 33.72 -13.42 -9.50
C VAL A 57 34.19 -14.68 -8.81
N SER A 58 34.85 -14.50 -7.68
CA SER A 58 35.21 -15.57 -6.74
C SER A 58 33.94 -16.06 -6.04
N LEU A 59 33.63 -17.36 -6.18
CA LEU A 59 32.47 -18.00 -5.58
C LEU A 59 32.68 -18.11 -4.06
N ARG A 60 32.04 -17.23 -3.28
CA ARG A 60 31.88 -17.44 -1.84
C ARG A 60 30.81 -18.52 -1.59
N PRO A 61 31.00 -19.42 -0.61
CA PRO A 61 29.98 -20.39 -0.24
C PRO A 61 28.67 -19.68 0.13
N THR A 62 27.57 -20.08 -0.49
CA THR A 62 26.24 -19.62 -0.13
C THR A 62 25.92 -20.17 1.25
N GLU A 63 25.95 -19.32 2.26
CA GLU A 63 25.53 -19.67 3.62
C GLU A 63 24.03 -20.01 3.59
N THR A 64 23.71 -21.27 3.86
CA THR A 64 22.33 -21.77 3.88
C THR A 64 21.62 -21.15 5.07
N VAL A 65 20.80 -20.11 4.83
CA VAL A 65 20.03 -19.45 5.88
C VAL A 65 19.00 -20.46 6.43
N PRO A 66 19.03 -20.81 7.73
CA PRO A 66 18.07 -21.74 8.33
C PRO A 66 16.67 -21.15 8.25
N ALA A 67 15.67 -21.96 7.89
CA ALA A 67 14.27 -21.56 7.92
C ALA A 67 13.81 -21.38 9.38
N ALA A 68 13.19 -20.24 9.71
CA ALA A 68 12.65 -20.00 11.04
C ALA A 68 11.20 -20.49 11.15
N SER A 69 10.84 -21.01 12.33
CA SER A 69 9.46 -21.33 12.70
C SER A 69 8.84 -20.14 13.42
N PHE A 70 8.14 -19.26 12.70
CA PHE A 70 7.19 -18.32 13.29
C PHE A 70 5.78 -18.84 13.00
N THR A 71 4.94 -18.95 14.01
CA THR A 71 3.53 -19.28 13.85
C THR A 71 2.76 -17.97 14.03
N PRO A 72 2.23 -17.38 12.94
CA PRO A 72 1.32 -16.25 13.06
C PRO A 72 0.18 -16.60 14.01
N GLU A 73 -0.32 -15.62 14.76
CA GLU A 73 -1.57 -15.82 15.47
C GLU A 73 -2.66 -16.12 14.42
N LYS A 74 -3.34 -17.26 14.58
CA LYS A 74 -4.19 -17.89 13.56
C LYS A 74 -5.29 -16.98 12.99
N ASP A 75 -5.63 -15.91 13.70
CA ASP A 75 -6.74 -15.01 13.39
C ASP A 75 -6.30 -13.58 13.00
N ALA A 76 -4.99 -13.32 12.87
CA ALA A 76 -4.45 -11.97 12.63
C ALA A 76 -4.90 -11.32 11.31
N PHE A 77 -5.35 -12.12 10.34
CA PHE A 77 -5.83 -11.67 9.03
C PHE A 77 -7.30 -12.02 8.81
N SER A 78 -8.13 -11.75 9.83
CA SER A 78 -9.58 -11.86 9.74
C SER A 78 -10.27 -10.51 9.89
N THR A 79 -11.46 -10.39 9.33
CA THR A 79 -12.30 -9.20 9.42
C THR A 79 -13.73 -9.56 9.78
N VAL A 80 -14.37 -8.74 10.61
CA VAL A 80 -15.80 -8.85 10.90
C VAL A 80 -16.60 -7.77 10.18
N PHE A 81 -15.99 -6.91 9.38
CA PHE A 81 -16.70 -5.85 8.68
C PHE A 81 -17.02 -6.30 7.25
N GLY A 82 -18.27 -6.13 6.85
CA GLY A 82 -18.75 -6.54 5.52
C GLY A 82 -19.00 -5.35 4.61
N GLU A 83 -19.42 -5.65 3.38
CA GLU A 83 -19.95 -4.64 2.46
C GLU A 83 -21.23 -4.00 3.00
N TYR A 84 -21.40 -2.70 2.81
CA TYR A 84 -22.65 -1.99 3.07
C TYR A 84 -22.84 -0.81 2.13
N ARG A 85 -24.05 -0.22 2.12
CA ARG A 85 -24.42 0.91 1.26
C ARG A 85 -25.03 2.05 2.04
N VAL A 86 -24.72 3.28 1.61
CA VAL A 86 -25.26 4.54 2.14
C VAL A 86 -25.59 5.46 0.97
N GLY A 87 -26.85 5.53 0.56
CA GLY A 87 -27.23 6.29 -0.63
C GLY A 87 -26.48 5.79 -1.88
N ALA A 88 -25.69 6.67 -2.50
CA ALA A 88 -24.88 6.38 -3.69
C ALA A 88 -23.51 5.77 -3.36
N ASP A 89 -23.15 5.71 -2.07
CA ASP A 89 -21.86 5.19 -1.62
C ASP A 89 -21.98 3.70 -1.29
N ARG A 90 -20.98 2.93 -1.71
CA ARG A 90 -20.77 1.52 -1.40
C ARG A 90 -19.46 1.37 -0.68
N ILE A 91 -19.50 0.82 0.53
CA ILE A 91 -18.32 0.59 1.35
C ILE A 91 -18.00 -0.89 1.32
N GLY A 92 -16.72 -1.20 1.17
CA GLY A 92 -16.23 -2.57 1.10
C GLY A 92 -16.26 -3.17 -0.32
N PRO A 93 -15.78 -4.42 -0.46
CA PRO A 93 -15.41 -5.36 0.60
C PRO A 93 -14.13 -4.94 1.33
N VAL A 94 -13.82 -5.54 2.48
CA VAL A 94 -12.54 -5.30 3.17
C VAL A 94 -11.42 -5.65 2.21
N THR A 95 -10.57 -4.67 1.91
CA THR A 95 -9.47 -4.88 0.99
C THR A 95 -8.21 -5.16 1.74
N GLN A 96 -7.91 -4.46 2.85
CA GLN A 96 -6.64 -4.63 3.56
C GLN A 96 -6.84 -5.00 5.02
N VAL A 97 -6.06 -5.97 5.50
CA VAL A 97 -5.99 -6.36 6.92
C VAL A 97 -4.54 -6.39 7.38
N THR A 98 -4.32 -5.84 8.57
CA THR A 98 -3.06 -5.90 9.32
C THR A 98 -3.37 -6.29 10.76
N SER A 99 -2.33 -6.52 11.56
CA SER A 99 -2.51 -6.69 13.02
C SER A 99 -3.00 -5.41 13.71
N GLY A 100 -2.89 -4.24 13.07
CA GLY A 100 -3.29 -2.95 13.63
C GLY A 100 -4.65 -2.44 13.17
N TYR A 101 -5.10 -2.81 11.97
CA TYR A 101 -6.36 -2.34 11.40
C TYR A 101 -6.91 -3.21 10.27
N GLN A 102 -8.17 -2.93 9.93
CA GLN A 102 -8.86 -3.41 8.73
C GLN A 102 -9.34 -2.20 7.93
N GLU A 103 -9.22 -2.23 6.61
CA GLU A 103 -9.60 -1.12 5.73
C GLU A 103 -10.66 -1.54 4.71
N LEU A 104 -11.69 -0.71 4.57
CA LEU A 104 -12.75 -0.86 3.58
C LEU A 104 -12.74 0.36 2.65
N PRO A 105 -12.56 0.19 1.34
CA PRO A 105 -12.67 1.26 0.38
C PRO A 105 -14.12 1.76 0.33
N VAL A 106 -14.26 3.06 0.09
CA VAL A 106 -15.53 3.70 -0.22
C VAL A 106 -15.56 3.97 -1.71
N TYR A 107 -16.53 3.38 -2.39
CA TYR A 107 -16.82 3.59 -3.80
C TYR A 107 -18.08 4.43 -3.94
N ARG A 108 -18.17 5.19 -5.03
CA ARG A 108 -19.40 5.87 -5.40
C ARG A 108 -19.96 5.33 -6.72
N ASP A 109 -21.27 5.19 -6.78
CA ASP A 109 -21.94 4.71 -7.98
C ASP A 109 -21.65 5.64 -9.18
N GLY A 110 -21.18 5.05 -10.29
CA GLY A 110 -20.84 5.76 -11.52
C GLY A 110 -19.37 6.14 -11.67
N ASP A 111 -18.63 6.25 -10.55
CA ASP A 111 -17.22 6.63 -10.58
C ASP A 111 -16.35 5.41 -10.92
N THR A 112 -15.59 5.53 -12.02
CA THR A 112 -14.72 4.44 -12.50
C THR A 112 -13.36 4.96 -12.94
N TRP A 113 -12.33 4.12 -12.79
CA TRP A 113 -11.06 4.27 -13.49
C TRP A 113 -10.90 3.15 -14.52
N GLU A 114 -10.05 3.38 -15.52
CA GLU A 114 -9.80 2.43 -16.60
C GLU A 114 -8.34 1.98 -16.52
N ASP A 115 -8.10 0.67 -16.62
CA ASP A 115 -6.74 0.13 -16.68
C ASP A 115 -6.11 0.25 -18.08
N ASP A 116 -4.88 -0.25 -18.24
CA ASP A 116 -4.16 -0.20 -19.51
C ASP A 116 -4.76 -1.12 -20.61
N GLN A 117 -5.76 -1.91 -20.27
CA GLN A 117 -6.49 -2.80 -21.17
C GLN A 117 -7.91 -2.30 -21.48
N GLY A 118 -8.27 -1.10 -21.01
CA GLY A 118 -9.61 -0.55 -21.20
C GLY A 118 -10.66 -1.11 -20.24
N ARG A 119 -10.26 -1.88 -19.22
CA ARG A 119 -11.19 -2.44 -18.24
C ARG A 119 -11.53 -1.39 -17.20
N LYS A 120 -12.82 -1.21 -16.94
CA LYS A 120 -13.31 -0.23 -15.96
C LYS A 120 -13.50 -0.86 -14.60
N TYR A 121 -12.98 -0.21 -13.59
CA TYR A 121 -13.08 -0.58 -12.19
C TYR A 121 -13.69 0.57 -11.38
N PRO A 122 -14.45 0.29 -10.31
CA PRO A 122 -14.91 1.33 -9.39
C PRO A 122 -13.74 2.17 -8.86
N LEU A 123 -13.87 3.49 -8.90
CA LEU A 123 -12.89 4.39 -8.32
C LEU A 123 -13.15 4.54 -6.82
N THR A 124 -12.12 4.26 -6.01
CA THR A 124 -12.16 4.49 -4.56
C THR A 124 -12.16 5.99 -4.27
N ASP A 125 -13.25 6.50 -3.69
CA ASP A 125 -13.43 7.90 -3.24
C ASP A 125 -12.98 8.13 -1.79
N GLY A 126 -12.66 7.07 -1.04
CA GLY A 126 -12.11 7.15 0.31
C GLY A 126 -11.91 5.78 0.93
N ALA A 127 -11.58 5.74 2.22
CA ALA A 127 -11.49 4.50 2.97
C ALA A 127 -12.06 4.68 4.38
N VAL A 128 -12.67 3.62 4.90
CA VAL A 128 -13.02 3.45 6.30
C VAL A 128 -12.04 2.45 6.91
N THR A 129 -11.21 2.92 7.85
CA THR A 129 -10.21 2.11 8.54
C THR A 129 -10.65 1.86 9.97
N PHE A 130 -10.72 0.60 10.38
CA PHE A 130 -11.03 0.16 11.74
C PHE A 130 -9.76 -0.25 12.45
N TYR A 131 -9.33 0.55 13.43
CA TYR A 131 -8.12 0.28 14.19
C TYR A 131 -8.43 -0.61 15.40
N GLN A 132 -7.48 -1.49 15.74
CA GLN A 132 -7.51 -2.25 16.98
C GLN A 132 -7.37 -1.33 18.21
N PRO A 133 -7.75 -1.80 19.41
CA PRO A 133 -7.59 -1.03 20.63
C PRO A 133 -6.18 -0.46 20.83
N GLY A 134 -6.09 0.83 21.18
CA GLY A 134 -4.83 1.52 21.48
C GLY A 134 -3.90 1.79 20.28
N ILE A 135 -4.30 1.44 19.06
CA ILE A 135 -3.43 1.61 17.87
C ILE A 135 -3.49 3.03 17.30
N PHE A 136 -4.68 3.63 17.25
CA PHE A 136 -4.89 4.91 16.59
C PHE A 136 -5.19 6.04 17.58
N ASP A 137 -4.44 7.14 17.45
CA ASP A 137 -4.72 8.40 18.14
C ASP A 137 -5.54 9.32 17.22
N PRO A 138 -6.82 9.61 17.54
CA PRO A 138 -7.66 10.51 16.74
C PRO A 138 -7.10 11.94 16.64
N GLY A 139 -6.23 12.37 17.56
CA GLY A 139 -5.54 13.65 17.48
C GLY A 139 -4.64 13.76 16.24
N THR A 140 -4.15 12.62 15.75
CA THR A 140 -3.29 12.51 14.55
C THR A 140 -4.06 12.42 13.23
N LEU A 141 -5.40 12.44 13.27
CA LEU A 141 -6.23 12.46 12.06
C LEU A 141 -5.80 13.63 11.17
N GLY A 142 -5.43 13.33 9.93
CA GLY A 142 -4.97 14.35 8.98
C GLY A 142 -3.55 14.87 9.20
N SER A 143 -2.70 14.11 9.91
CA SER A 143 -1.27 14.44 10.00
C SER A 143 -0.55 14.11 8.68
N GLU A 144 -0.09 15.16 8.00
CA GLU A 144 0.93 15.13 6.94
C GLU A 144 0.63 14.31 5.67
N GLU A 145 -0.21 14.88 4.81
CA GLU A 145 -0.36 14.44 3.43
C GLU A 145 -0.01 15.58 2.45
N SER A 146 0.96 15.34 1.57
CA SER A 146 1.38 16.33 0.59
C SER A 146 0.21 16.69 -0.35
N GLY A 147 -0.07 17.99 -0.49
CA GLY A 147 -1.15 18.49 -1.33
C GLY A 147 -2.53 18.51 -0.67
N VAL A 148 -2.60 18.26 0.64
CA VAL A 148 -3.81 18.34 1.44
C VAL A 148 -3.54 19.19 2.67
N THR A 149 -4.46 20.09 3.01
CA THR A 149 -4.42 20.88 4.24
C THR A 149 -5.58 20.47 5.13
N PHE A 150 -5.30 20.20 6.41
CA PHE A 150 -6.34 19.89 7.39
C PHE A 150 -6.65 21.12 8.24
N GLY A 151 -7.93 21.47 8.32
CA GLY A 151 -8.44 22.50 9.20
C GLY A 151 -8.39 22.11 10.69
N PRO A 152 -8.85 23.00 11.58
CA PRO A 152 -8.97 22.70 13.00
C PRO A 152 -9.91 21.50 13.22
N ALA A 153 -9.63 20.74 14.26
CA ALA A 153 -10.50 19.66 14.72
C ALA A 153 -11.82 20.22 15.25
N PHE A 154 -12.93 19.52 14.99
CA PHE A 154 -14.23 19.80 15.57
C PHE A 154 -14.84 18.51 16.15
N ALA A 155 -15.64 18.65 17.21
CA ALA A 155 -16.33 17.51 17.80
C ALA A 155 -17.47 17.03 16.90
N VAL A 156 -17.67 15.72 16.83
CA VAL A 156 -18.82 15.10 16.18
C VAL A 156 -19.39 14.00 17.07
N THR A 157 -20.60 13.54 16.73
CA THR A 157 -21.20 12.35 17.35
C THR A 157 -21.61 11.40 16.24
N VAL A 158 -21.21 10.13 16.37
CA VAL A 158 -21.56 9.05 15.41
C VAL A 158 -22.27 7.97 16.19
N GLY A 159 -23.58 7.78 15.95
CA GLY A 159 -24.36 6.76 16.66
C GLY A 159 -24.29 6.89 18.19
N GLY A 160 -24.27 8.13 18.69
CA GLY A 160 -24.16 8.44 20.12
C GLY A 160 -22.75 8.31 20.73
N LYS A 161 -21.73 7.99 19.91
CA LYS A 161 -20.33 7.89 20.35
C LYS A 161 -19.54 9.14 19.97
N GLU A 162 -18.58 9.48 20.81
CA GLU A 162 -17.66 10.59 20.58
C GLU A 162 -16.84 10.39 19.30
N GLY A 163 -16.57 11.50 18.61
CA GLY A 163 -15.65 11.53 17.48
C GLY A 163 -15.06 12.92 17.25
N VAL A 164 -14.11 12.96 16.33
CA VAL A 164 -13.45 14.17 15.85
C VAL A 164 -13.56 14.24 14.33
N GLY A 165 -13.92 15.40 13.81
CA GLY A 165 -13.91 15.72 12.39
C GLY A 165 -12.83 16.75 12.07
N ARG A 166 -12.34 16.74 10.83
CA ARG A 166 -11.49 17.78 10.27
C ARG A 166 -11.90 18.08 8.84
N MET A 167 -11.91 19.36 8.49
CA MET A 167 -12.02 19.77 7.10
C MET A 167 -10.71 19.45 6.38
N MET A 168 -10.79 18.82 5.23
CA MET A 168 -9.69 18.41 4.39
C MET A 168 -9.78 19.18 3.09
N THR A 169 -8.85 20.10 2.84
CA THR A 169 -8.80 20.90 1.62
C THR A 169 -7.71 20.37 0.70
N THR A 170 -8.07 19.98 -0.51
CA THR A 170 -7.11 19.55 -1.53
C THR A 170 -6.54 20.75 -2.29
N VAL A 171 -5.27 20.68 -2.68
CA VAL A 171 -4.59 21.71 -3.47
C VAL A 171 -4.25 21.15 -4.86
N PRO A 172 -4.49 21.88 -5.96
CA PRO A 172 -4.97 23.26 -6.06
C PRO A 172 -6.48 23.43 -6.29
N ASP A 173 -7.23 22.34 -6.40
CA ASP A 173 -8.67 22.33 -6.71
C ASP A 173 -9.52 23.04 -5.64
N GLY A 174 -9.04 23.12 -4.39
CA GLY A 174 -9.74 23.79 -3.30
C GLY A 174 -10.98 23.03 -2.83
N SER A 175 -11.14 21.77 -3.23
CA SER A 175 -12.23 20.92 -2.79
C SER A 175 -12.13 20.70 -1.28
N VAL A 176 -13.23 20.90 -0.57
CA VAL A 176 -13.32 20.69 0.88
C VAL A 176 -14.07 19.40 1.15
N ARG A 177 -13.43 18.50 1.86
CA ARG A 177 -13.96 17.19 2.27
C ARG A 177 -13.92 17.08 3.78
N VAL A 178 -14.61 16.09 4.34
CA VAL A 178 -14.57 15.82 5.78
C VAL A 178 -13.89 14.49 6.04
N ALA A 179 -12.78 14.55 6.77
CA ALA A 179 -12.21 13.37 7.43
C ALA A 179 -12.81 13.26 8.83
N LEU A 180 -13.09 12.03 9.26
CA LEU A 180 -13.78 11.73 10.51
C LEU A 180 -13.04 10.61 11.23
N ALA A 181 -12.95 10.69 12.55
CA ALA A 181 -12.64 9.54 13.39
C ALA A 181 -13.64 9.45 14.53
N TRP A 182 -14.10 8.24 14.85
CA TRP A 182 -15.06 8.01 15.93
C TRP A 182 -14.74 6.72 16.66
N ARG A 183 -15.15 6.66 17.92
CA ARG A 183 -15.01 5.46 18.72
C ARG A 183 -16.04 4.42 18.28
N TYR A 184 -15.63 3.18 18.00
CA TYR A 184 -16.57 2.10 17.68
C TYR A 184 -16.63 1.02 18.75
N ALA A 185 -15.58 0.87 19.57
CA ALA A 185 -15.54 -0.01 20.74
C ALA A 185 -14.68 0.63 21.86
N PRO A 186 -14.66 0.07 23.10
CA PRO A 186 -13.75 0.53 24.13
C PRO A 186 -12.31 0.55 23.61
N ASP A 187 -11.66 1.71 23.76
CA ASP A 187 -10.29 1.97 23.30
C ASP A 187 -10.00 1.75 21.79
N ALA A 188 -11.03 1.51 20.95
CA ALA A 188 -10.87 1.28 19.52
C ALA A 188 -11.57 2.38 18.69
N TRP A 189 -10.86 2.81 17.63
CA TRP A 189 -11.26 3.92 16.78
C TRP A 189 -11.41 3.47 15.33
N ALA A 190 -12.36 4.07 14.64
CA ALA A 190 -12.47 3.99 13.19
C ALA A 190 -12.27 5.37 12.60
N ALA A 191 -11.74 5.43 11.38
CA ALA A 191 -11.55 6.66 10.65
C ALA A 191 -12.12 6.54 9.24
N TYR A 192 -12.81 7.57 8.78
CA TYR A 192 -13.16 7.78 7.39
C TYR A 192 -12.24 8.87 6.83
N VAL A 193 -11.43 8.51 5.84
CA VAL A 193 -10.54 9.44 5.14
C VAL A 193 -10.93 9.44 3.67
N PRO A 194 -11.52 10.53 3.16
CA PRO A 194 -11.83 10.64 1.76
C PRO A 194 -10.54 10.80 0.95
N ARG A 195 -10.50 10.20 -0.24
CA ARG A 195 -9.42 10.39 -1.20
C ARG A 195 -9.40 11.86 -1.64
N PRO A 196 -8.24 12.45 -1.93
CA PRO A 196 -8.19 13.71 -2.67
C PRO A 196 -8.77 13.50 -4.08
N ALA A 197 -9.99 13.97 -4.30
CA ALA A 197 -10.69 13.97 -5.57
C ALA A 197 -11.47 15.28 -5.73
N ASP A 198 -11.90 15.58 -6.95
CA ASP A 198 -12.47 16.84 -7.44
C ASP A 198 -13.87 17.19 -6.91
N ARG A 199 -14.23 16.64 -5.76
CA ARG A 199 -15.56 16.74 -5.17
C ARG A 199 -15.51 17.03 -3.68
N SER A 200 -16.46 17.81 -3.19
CA SER A 200 -16.64 18.04 -1.75
C SER A 200 -17.50 16.96 -1.09
N SER A 201 -17.23 16.66 0.18
CA SER A 201 -18.10 15.88 1.06
C SER A 201 -18.53 16.70 2.27
N SER A 202 -19.78 16.56 2.70
CA SER A 202 -20.30 17.28 3.87
C SER A 202 -20.06 16.49 5.16
N VAL A 203 -20.18 17.17 6.31
CA VAL A 203 -20.12 16.52 7.63
C VAL A 203 -21.23 15.47 7.76
N ASP A 204 -22.45 15.80 7.35
CA ASP A 204 -23.60 14.88 7.40
C ASP A 204 -23.41 13.65 6.50
N GLU A 205 -22.75 13.81 5.35
CA GLU A 205 -22.41 12.67 4.48
C GLU A 205 -21.39 11.74 5.17
N ALA A 206 -20.31 12.30 5.74
CA ALA A 206 -19.32 11.54 6.47
C ALA A 206 -19.92 10.82 7.70
N ILE A 207 -20.80 11.49 8.45
CA ILE A 207 -21.51 10.87 9.59
C ILE A 207 -22.41 9.73 9.12
N ARG A 208 -23.18 9.91 8.04
CA ARG A 208 -24.04 8.82 7.52
C ARG A 208 -23.25 7.59 7.09
N ILE A 209 -22.07 7.77 6.49
CA ILE A 209 -21.16 6.65 6.17
C ILE A 209 -20.77 5.92 7.46
N ALA A 210 -20.33 6.67 8.47
CA ALA A 210 -19.87 6.11 9.74
C ALA A 210 -20.99 5.43 10.55
N GLU A 211 -22.22 5.95 10.52
CA GLU A 211 -23.35 5.38 11.27
C GLU A 211 -23.91 4.10 10.66
N ALA A 212 -23.73 3.90 9.35
CA ALA A 212 -24.28 2.74 8.65
C ALA A 212 -23.48 1.44 8.87
N ILE A 213 -22.34 1.53 9.56
CA ILE A 213 -21.44 0.41 9.80
C ILE A 213 -22.12 -0.67 10.61
N LYS A 214 -22.01 -1.92 10.13
CA LYS A 214 -22.51 -3.11 10.81
C LYS A 214 -21.43 -4.19 10.76
N PRO A 215 -21.00 -4.72 11.91
CA PRO A 215 -20.26 -5.97 11.94
C PRO A 215 -21.10 -7.07 11.30
N GLY A 216 -20.49 -7.83 10.40
CA GLY A 216 -21.02 -9.03 9.77
C GLY A 216 -20.37 -10.29 10.30
N ARG A 217 -20.37 -11.32 9.45
CA ARG A 217 -19.68 -12.59 9.74
C ARG A 217 -18.17 -12.41 9.59
N SER A 218 -17.41 -13.06 10.46
CA SER A 218 -15.95 -13.12 10.30
C SER A 218 -15.58 -13.74 8.94
N HIS A 219 -14.71 -13.05 8.22
CA HIS A 219 -14.11 -13.45 6.94
C HIS A 219 -12.59 -13.52 7.12
N GLN A 220 -11.97 -14.60 6.67
CA GLN A 220 -10.53 -14.76 6.71
C GLN A 220 -9.95 -14.38 5.36
N ILE A 221 -8.96 -13.48 5.34
CA ILE A 221 -8.27 -13.08 4.12
C ILE A 221 -7.51 -14.28 3.55
N ARG A 222 -7.67 -14.50 2.24
CA ARG A 222 -7.03 -15.60 1.53
C ARG A 222 -6.09 -15.10 0.44
N VAL A 223 -5.13 -15.95 0.07
CA VAL A 223 -4.17 -15.74 -1.01
C VAL A 223 -4.20 -16.91 -2.00
N PRO A 224 -4.01 -16.65 -3.32
CA PRO A 224 -4.04 -17.69 -4.35
C PRO A 224 -2.68 -18.36 -4.55
N TYR A 225 -1.90 -18.56 -3.49
CA TYR A 225 -0.64 -19.27 -3.55
C TYR A 225 -0.27 -19.88 -2.20
N ARG A 226 0.48 -20.99 -2.25
CA ARG A 226 1.22 -21.51 -1.10
C ARG A 226 2.63 -20.95 -1.13
N MET A 227 3.12 -20.50 0.01
CA MET A 227 4.50 -20.03 0.16
C MET A 227 5.33 -21.11 0.86
N THR A 228 6.34 -21.66 0.19
CA THR A 228 7.22 -22.71 0.73
C THR A 228 8.56 -22.18 1.23
N PHE A 229 8.81 -20.88 1.07
CA PHE A 229 10.02 -20.22 1.56
C PHE A 229 9.70 -18.81 2.04
N VAL A 230 10.12 -18.51 3.27
CA VAL A 230 10.13 -17.17 3.86
C VAL A 230 11.48 -17.04 4.56
N PRO A 231 12.26 -15.96 4.34
CA PRO A 231 13.53 -15.81 5.02
C PRO A 231 13.34 -15.76 6.55
N ALA A 232 14.32 -16.24 7.30
CA ALA A 232 14.24 -16.23 8.76
C ALA A 232 13.98 -14.81 9.32
N GLY A 233 13.04 -14.72 10.27
CA GLY A 233 12.65 -13.46 10.89
C GLY A 233 11.72 -12.59 10.02
N TRP A 234 11.37 -13.02 8.81
CA TRP A 234 10.35 -12.37 7.99
C TRP A 234 8.95 -12.95 8.27
N GLN A 235 7.94 -12.09 8.16
CA GLN A 235 6.54 -12.46 8.37
C GLN A 235 5.61 -11.63 7.50
N THR A 236 4.42 -12.14 7.20
CA THR A 236 3.36 -11.34 6.61
C THR A 236 2.87 -10.34 7.65
N VAL A 237 2.80 -9.06 7.27
CA VAL A 237 2.33 -7.96 8.15
C VAL A 237 1.10 -7.25 7.61
N SER A 238 0.79 -7.46 6.34
CA SER A 238 -0.44 -7.00 5.69
C SER A 238 -0.84 -7.99 4.61
N ALA A 239 -2.14 -8.19 4.48
CA ALA A 239 -2.71 -8.94 3.38
C ALA A 239 -3.96 -8.23 2.86
N GLU A 240 -4.17 -8.40 1.56
CA GLU A 240 -5.30 -7.87 0.83
C GLU A 240 -5.88 -8.93 -0.10
N GLU A 241 -7.21 -8.97 -0.15
CA GLU A 241 -8.01 -9.83 -1.00
C GLU A 241 -9.04 -8.97 -1.73
N ASN A 242 -9.04 -9.08 -3.05
CA ASN A 242 -9.93 -8.33 -3.92
C ASN A 242 -10.59 -9.29 -4.92
N THR A 243 -11.84 -9.00 -5.26
CA THR A 243 -12.44 -9.64 -6.43
C THR A 243 -12.06 -8.88 -7.70
N THR A 244 -12.02 -9.58 -8.83
CA THR A 244 -11.76 -8.98 -10.16
C THR A 244 -12.80 -7.94 -10.60
N LYS A 245 -13.88 -7.74 -9.82
CA LYS A 245 -14.86 -6.67 -9.99
C LYS A 245 -14.34 -5.31 -9.53
N TYR A 246 -13.47 -5.27 -8.52
CA TYR A 246 -13.03 -4.03 -7.87
C TYR A 246 -11.64 -3.58 -8.31
N SER A 247 -10.78 -4.52 -8.69
CA SER A 247 -9.39 -4.24 -9.06
C SER A 247 -8.86 -5.32 -10.00
N ASN A 248 -7.79 -5.00 -10.74
CA ASN A 248 -6.97 -5.99 -11.42
C ASN A 248 -5.98 -6.67 -10.46
N ILE A 249 -5.67 -6.07 -9.31
CA ILE A 249 -4.95 -6.70 -8.20
C ILE A 249 -5.97 -7.49 -7.40
N VAL A 250 -5.87 -8.83 -7.42
CA VAL A 250 -6.81 -9.74 -6.75
C VAL A 250 -6.32 -10.18 -5.38
N SER A 251 -5.02 -10.06 -5.14
CA SER A 251 -4.42 -10.29 -3.82
C SER A 251 -3.12 -9.52 -3.69
N GLU A 252 -2.81 -9.04 -2.50
CA GLU A 252 -1.56 -8.36 -2.18
C GLU A 252 -1.11 -8.80 -0.78
N THR A 253 0.19 -9.08 -0.59
CA THR A 253 0.75 -9.27 0.75
C THR A 253 2.05 -8.52 0.90
N PHE A 254 2.32 -8.08 2.14
CA PHE A 254 3.60 -7.50 2.52
C PHE A 254 4.30 -8.38 3.53
N LEU A 255 5.53 -8.76 3.20
CA LEU A 255 6.46 -9.38 4.13
C LEU A 255 7.39 -8.31 4.73
N TYR A 256 7.68 -8.45 6.01
CA TYR A 256 8.57 -7.56 6.74
C TYR A 256 9.47 -8.33 7.72
N ALA A 257 10.70 -7.83 7.92
CA ALA A 257 11.66 -8.39 8.86
C ALA A 257 11.39 -7.91 10.30
N GLY A 258 11.04 -8.83 11.18
CA GLY A 258 10.83 -8.57 12.60
C GLY A 258 9.47 -7.96 12.94
N PRO A 259 9.26 -7.57 14.21
CA PRO A 259 8.00 -6.98 14.65
C PRO A 259 7.82 -5.56 14.08
N LEU A 260 6.58 -5.22 13.72
CA LEU A 260 6.25 -3.84 13.38
C LEU A 260 6.23 -2.97 14.65
N PRO A 261 6.87 -1.79 14.62
CA PRO A 261 6.68 -0.80 15.69
C PRO A 261 5.20 -0.40 15.77
N THR A 262 4.66 -0.24 16.99
CA THR A 262 3.26 0.17 17.20
C THR A 262 2.91 1.45 16.44
N SER A 263 3.86 2.39 16.32
CA SER A 263 3.68 3.64 15.56
C SER A 263 3.52 3.47 14.04
N GLN A 264 3.77 2.26 13.53
CA GLN A 264 3.51 1.87 12.13
C GLN A 264 2.22 1.08 11.98
N LEU A 265 1.67 0.53 13.07
CA LEU A 265 0.44 -0.27 13.04
C LEU A 265 -0.79 0.56 12.67
N ALA A 266 -0.76 1.89 12.86
CA ALA A 266 -1.84 2.78 12.44
C ALA A 266 -1.66 3.33 11.01
N LYS A 267 -0.55 3.00 10.33
CA LYS A 267 -0.19 3.59 9.04
C LYS A 267 -0.43 2.59 7.91
N PRO A 268 -0.72 3.07 6.68
CA PRO A 268 -0.71 2.24 5.50
C PRO A 268 0.63 1.49 5.39
N VAL A 269 0.58 0.16 5.44
CA VAL A 269 1.77 -0.70 5.46
C VAL A 269 2.58 -0.53 4.19
N ASP A 270 1.88 -0.35 3.07
CA ASP A 270 2.50 -0.27 1.76
C ASP A 270 3.47 0.92 1.66
N ILE A 271 3.15 2.10 2.22
CA ILE A 271 3.85 3.37 1.92
C ILE A 271 5.23 3.47 2.60
N ARG A 272 5.48 2.73 3.68
CA ARG A 272 6.60 3.06 4.59
C ARG A 272 7.48 1.88 5.00
N LEU A 273 7.11 0.65 4.69
CA LEU A 273 7.90 -0.49 5.12
C LEU A 273 8.92 -0.89 4.06
N ASN A 274 10.17 -0.99 4.51
CA ASN A 274 11.25 -1.63 3.76
C ASN A 274 11.03 -3.16 3.75
N GLY A 275 10.04 -3.61 2.99
CA GLY A 275 9.57 -5.00 2.94
C GLY A 275 9.60 -5.60 1.53
N VAL A 276 9.05 -6.82 1.40
CA VAL A 276 8.77 -7.47 0.12
C VAL A 276 7.28 -7.40 -0.15
N GLU A 277 6.91 -6.90 -1.31
CA GLU A 277 5.53 -6.82 -1.80
C GLU A 277 5.27 -7.99 -2.75
N ILE A 278 4.18 -8.73 -2.54
CA ILE A 278 3.75 -9.83 -3.41
C ILE A 278 2.35 -9.46 -3.93
N LEU A 279 2.25 -9.18 -5.22
CA LEU A 279 1.03 -8.74 -5.90
C LEU A 279 0.55 -9.82 -6.86
N VAL A 280 -0.69 -10.27 -6.71
CA VAL A 280 -1.34 -11.15 -7.67
C VAL A 280 -2.29 -10.31 -8.53
N MET A 281 -2.06 -10.30 -9.83
CA MET A 281 -2.80 -9.48 -10.78
C MET A 281 -3.42 -10.32 -11.90
N ARG A 282 -4.63 -9.93 -12.31
CA ARG A 282 -5.28 -10.42 -13.54
C ARG A 282 -4.97 -9.49 -14.70
N GLY A 283 -4.42 -10.05 -15.77
CA GLY A 283 -4.13 -9.33 -17.01
C GLY A 283 -2.79 -9.76 -17.59
N LYS A 284 -2.14 -8.84 -18.30
CA LYS A 284 -0.86 -9.11 -18.95
C LYS A 284 0.26 -8.42 -18.16
N PRO A 285 1.42 -9.08 -17.97
CA PRO A 285 2.58 -8.40 -17.41
C PRO A 285 2.96 -7.17 -18.22
N LYS A 286 3.41 -6.12 -17.54
CA LYS A 286 3.79 -4.87 -18.21
C LYS A 286 5.02 -5.07 -19.10
N ASN A 287 5.98 -5.86 -18.65
CA ASN A 287 7.14 -6.21 -19.45
C ASN A 287 6.69 -7.04 -20.66
N GLY A 288 6.78 -6.44 -21.85
CA GLY A 288 6.43 -7.07 -23.12
C GLY A 288 7.22 -8.35 -23.41
N GLU A 289 8.43 -8.47 -22.86
CA GLU A 289 9.32 -9.62 -23.10
C GLU A 289 8.79 -10.93 -22.50
N ILE A 290 7.96 -10.85 -21.45
CA ILE A 290 7.40 -12.01 -20.73
C ILE A 290 5.91 -12.22 -21.00
N ARG A 291 5.28 -11.38 -21.83
CA ARG A 291 3.86 -11.53 -22.18
C ARG A 291 3.64 -12.83 -22.94
N GLY A 292 2.70 -13.64 -22.47
CA GLY A 292 2.40 -14.96 -23.05
C GLY A 292 3.49 -16.00 -22.84
N LYS A 293 4.43 -15.77 -21.92
CA LYS A 293 5.48 -16.72 -21.56
C LYS A 293 5.31 -17.12 -20.10
N ASP A 294 4.61 -18.22 -19.88
CA ASP A 294 4.42 -18.77 -18.53
C ASP A 294 5.78 -19.11 -17.87
N GLY A 295 5.81 -19.04 -16.54
CA GLY A 295 6.97 -19.36 -15.71
C GLY A 295 7.50 -18.16 -14.90
N LEU A 296 8.63 -18.38 -14.22
CA LEU A 296 9.29 -17.39 -13.37
C LEU A 296 10.32 -16.58 -14.16
N HIS A 297 10.21 -15.25 -14.06
CA HIS A 297 11.10 -14.29 -14.71
C HIS A 297 11.66 -13.31 -13.68
N CYS A 298 12.97 -13.32 -13.44
CA CYS A 298 13.61 -12.50 -12.42
C CYS A 298 14.51 -11.41 -13.00
N TYR A 299 14.55 -10.26 -12.32
CA TYR A 299 15.30 -9.06 -12.72
C TYR A 299 16.24 -8.64 -11.58
N PRO A 300 17.47 -9.20 -11.52
CA PRO A 300 18.38 -9.01 -10.40
C PRO A 300 18.69 -7.55 -10.07
N ALA A 301 18.81 -6.69 -11.09
CA ALA A 301 19.11 -5.27 -10.94
C ALA A 301 18.05 -4.50 -10.13
N THR A 302 16.83 -5.03 -10.00
CA THR A 302 15.74 -4.39 -9.25
C THR A 302 15.27 -5.24 -8.07
N ALA A 303 15.92 -6.38 -7.82
CA ALA A 303 15.49 -7.38 -6.85
C ALA A 303 13.98 -7.66 -6.97
N SER A 304 13.53 -8.03 -8.17
CA SER A 304 12.13 -8.37 -8.45
C SER A 304 12.00 -9.61 -9.31
N CYS A 305 10.88 -10.31 -9.20
CA CYS A 305 10.51 -11.43 -10.06
C CYS A 305 9.02 -11.38 -10.41
N THR A 306 8.66 -11.94 -11.57
CA THR A 306 7.27 -12.10 -12.02
C THR A 306 7.03 -13.57 -12.35
N ILE A 307 5.99 -14.17 -11.80
CA ILE A 307 5.49 -15.50 -12.18
C ILE A 307 4.30 -15.28 -13.13
N VAL A 308 4.39 -15.73 -14.37
CA VAL A 308 3.29 -15.66 -15.35
C VAL A 308 2.59 -17.02 -15.41
N ALA A 309 1.26 -17.01 -15.31
CA ALA A 309 0.43 -18.20 -15.34
C ALA A 309 -0.92 -17.87 -16.02
N GLY A 310 -0.98 -18.08 -17.34
CA GLY A 310 -2.18 -17.77 -18.14
C GLY A 310 -2.51 -16.28 -18.11
N ASP A 311 -3.74 -15.94 -17.71
CA ASP A 311 -4.24 -14.56 -17.61
C ASP A 311 -3.90 -13.88 -16.27
N TYR A 312 -3.05 -14.50 -15.45
CA TYR A 312 -2.63 -13.99 -14.17
C TYR A 312 -1.11 -13.93 -14.08
N PHE A 313 -0.63 -13.06 -13.19
CA PHE A 313 0.76 -13.02 -12.82
C PHE A 313 0.95 -12.61 -11.36
N ILE A 314 2.05 -13.06 -10.76
CA ILE A 314 2.48 -12.69 -9.41
C ILE A 314 3.75 -11.86 -9.52
N ASP A 315 3.72 -10.60 -9.13
CA ASP A 315 4.91 -9.75 -8.99
C ASP A 315 5.43 -9.82 -7.56
N VAL A 316 6.72 -10.09 -7.40
CA VAL A 316 7.44 -10.11 -6.13
C VAL A 316 8.48 -8.99 -6.18
N GLU A 317 8.27 -7.91 -5.42
CA GLU A 317 9.13 -6.73 -5.40
C GLU A 317 9.87 -6.60 -4.06
N GLY A 318 11.20 -6.73 -4.08
CA GLY A 318 12.07 -6.54 -2.91
C GLY A 318 12.87 -5.24 -2.93
N ARG A 319 12.57 -4.28 -3.82
CA ARG A 319 13.42 -3.10 -4.10
C ARG A 319 13.84 -2.30 -2.85
N PHE A 320 12.98 -2.23 -1.84
CA PHE A 320 13.25 -1.47 -0.60
C PHE A 320 13.50 -2.36 0.62
N SER A 321 13.46 -3.67 0.45
CA SER A 321 13.63 -4.65 1.54
C SER A 321 15.04 -4.70 2.11
N GLY A 322 16.04 -4.25 1.36
CA GLY A 322 17.46 -4.52 1.65
C GLY A 322 17.87 -5.99 1.42
N LEU A 323 16.95 -6.86 0.95
CA LEU A 323 17.26 -8.24 0.62
C LEU A 323 18.12 -8.33 -0.65
N PRO A 324 19.07 -9.28 -0.69
CA PRO A 324 19.73 -9.66 -1.93
C PRO A 324 18.71 -10.13 -2.98
N ALA A 325 18.98 -9.85 -4.26
CA ALA A 325 18.13 -10.32 -5.36
C ALA A 325 17.93 -11.85 -5.36
N GLU A 326 18.93 -12.60 -4.90
CA GLU A 326 18.84 -14.06 -4.77
C GLU A 326 17.80 -14.47 -3.72
N THR A 327 17.69 -13.75 -2.61
CA THR A 327 16.67 -14.02 -1.60
C THR A 327 15.27 -13.70 -2.13
N VAL A 328 15.11 -12.62 -2.90
CA VAL A 328 13.83 -12.31 -3.56
C VAL A 328 13.46 -13.40 -4.57
N ARG A 329 14.44 -13.91 -5.32
CA ARG A 329 14.25 -15.06 -6.20
C ARG A 329 13.80 -16.30 -5.43
N GLN A 330 14.43 -16.63 -4.30
CA GLN A 330 14.03 -17.76 -3.46
C GLN A 330 12.59 -17.63 -2.94
N ILE A 331 12.16 -16.42 -2.56
CA ILE A 331 10.76 -16.14 -2.20
C ILE A 331 9.86 -16.46 -3.39
N ALA A 332 10.15 -15.91 -4.57
CA ALA A 332 9.34 -16.13 -5.77
C ALA A 332 9.31 -17.61 -6.21
N ASP A 333 10.46 -18.30 -6.22
CA ASP A 333 10.56 -19.75 -6.49
C ASP A 333 9.73 -20.57 -5.49
N GLY A 334 9.62 -20.08 -4.25
CA GLY A 334 8.81 -20.67 -3.17
C GLY A 334 7.31 -20.42 -3.29
N LEU A 335 6.86 -19.53 -4.17
CA LEU A 335 5.43 -19.31 -4.41
C LEU A 335 4.89 -20.39 -5.36
N LYS A 336 3.91 -21.15 -4.89
CA LYS A 336 3.18 -22.17 -5.66
C LYS A 336 1.75 -21.69 -5.87
N PRO A 337 1.44 -21.11 -7.05
CA PRO A 337 0.09 -20.70 -7.38
C PRO A 337 -0.93 -21.84 -7.21
N VAL A 338 -2.11 -21.51 -6.71
CA VAL A 338 -3.31 -22.35 -6.86
C VAL A 338 -4.19 -21.77 -7.98
N ASP A 339 -5.39 -22.31 -8.22
CA ASP A 339 -6.27 -21.73 -9.23
C ASP A 339 -6.71 -20.30 -8.85
N PHE A 340 -6.26 -19.31 -9.62
CA PHE A 340 -6.62 -17.90 -9.41
C PHE A 340 -8.10 -17.60 -9.66
N THR A 341 -8.83 -18.50 -10.29
CA THR A 341 -10.25 -18.35 -10.63
C THR A 341 -11.18 -19.04 -9.62
N ASP A 342 -10.65 -19.96 -8.80
CA ASP A 342 -11.40 -20.65 -7.75
C ASP A 342 -11.04 -20.11 -6.35
N HIS A 343 -11.82 -19.15 -5.85
CA HIS A 343 -11.64 -18.58 -4.50
C HIS A 343 -11.77 -19.60 -3.37
N ASP A 344 -12.40 -20.76 -3.60
CA ASP A 344 -12.50 -21.81 -2.59
C ASP A 344 -11.19 -22.59 -2.41
N GLU A 345 -10.31 -22.58 -3.42
CA GLU A 345 -8.96 -23.14 -3.33
C GLU A 345 -7.96 -22.17 -2.66
N TRP A 346 -8.33 -20.90 -2.50
CA TRP A 346 -7.41 -19.91 -1.92
C TRP A 346 -7.13 -20.22 -0.44
N LEU A 347 -5.89 -19.99 -0.04
CA LEU A 347 -5.38 -20.38 1.27
C LEU A 347 -5.49 -19.22 2.25
N PRO A 348 -5.92 -19.44 3.50
CA PRO A 348 -5.82 -18.45 4.55
C PRO A 348 -4.41 -17.88 4.71
N VAL A 349 -4.31 -16.57 4.91
CA VAL A 349 -3.02 -15.95 5.23
C VAL A 349 -2.54 -16.40 6.61
N GLY A 350 -1.34 -16.97 6.67
CA GLY A 350 -0.70 -17.45 7.89
C GLY A 350 -1.06 -18.89 8.31
N GLY A 351 -1.81 -19.62 7.48
CA GLY A 351 -2.21 -21.02 7.69
C GLY A 351 -1.34 -22.06 7.00
#